data_AF-A0A0C3DPY6-F1
#
_entry.id   AF-A0A0C3DPY6-F1
#
_cell.length_a   1.000
_cell.length_b   1.000
_cell.length_c   1.000
_cell.angle_alpha   90.00
_cell.angle_beta   90.00
_cell.angle_gamma   90.00
#
_symmetry.space_group_name_H-M   'P 1'
#
loop_
_entity.id
_entity.type
_entity.pdbx_description
1 polymer ?
#
loop_
_entity_poly.entity_id
_entity_poly.type
_entity_poly.pdbx_seq_one_letter_code
_entity_poly.pdbx_strand_id
1 'polypeptide(L)' 'QFLLGVVQNTPDLYLDELQEMLAVSCGTNVSRTTVWRTLHRTGYTMKKV' A
#
# COMPACT_ATOMS: atom_id res chain seq x y z
N GLN A 1 10.82 3.20 0.83
CA GLN A 1 10.17 4.19 -0.07
C GLN A 1 9.33 3.55 -1.19
N PHE A 2 9.40 2.23 -1.42
CA PHE A 2 8.65 1.53 -2.48
C PHE A 2 7.13 1.72 -2.42
N LEU A 3 6.50 1.42 -1.28
CA LEU A 3 5.04 1.53 -1.10
C LEU A 3 4.50 2.93 -1.46
N LEU A 4 5.18 3.98 -1.03
CA LEU A 4 4.81 5.36 -1.32
C LEU A 4 4.91 5.67 -2.81
N GLY A 5 5.99 5.21 -3.46
CA GLY A 5 6.17 5.38 -4.90
C GLY A 5 5.06 4.69 -5.70
N VAL A 6 4.65 3.49 -5.29
CA VAL A 6 3.54 2.77 -5.94
C VAL A 6 2.23 3.56 -5.81
N VAL A 7 1.87 4.02 -4.62
CA VAL A 7 0.62 4.77 -4.40
C VAL A 7 0.63 6.12 -5.14
N GLN A 8 1.79 6.77 -5.28
CA GLN A 8 1.92 8.01 -6.04
C GLN A 8 1.72 7.81 -7.55
N ASN A 9 2.24 6.71 -8.11
CA ASN A 9 2.12 6.43 -9.55
C ASN A 9 0.79 5.74 -9.89
N THR A 10 0.14 5.09 -8.92
CA THR A 10 -1.10 4.32 -9.12
C THR A 10 -2.00 4.45 -7.89
N PRO A 11 -2.76 5.56 -7.77
CA PRO A 11 -3.55 5.85 -6.56
C PRO A 11 -4.84 5.02 -6.43
N ASP A 12 -5.26 4.30 -7.47
CA ASP A 12 -6.50 3.53 -7.51
C ASP A 12 -6.33 2.06 -7.05
N LEU A 13 -5.28 1.77 -6.28
CA LEU A 13 -4.99 0.44 -5.77
C LEU A 13 -5.67 0.18 -4.41
N TYR A 14 -6.21 -1.03 -4.28
CA TYR A 14 -6.71 -1.56 -3.03
C TYR A 14 -5.58 -2.08 -2.12
N LEU A 15 -5.89 -2.30 -0.84
CA LEU A 15 -4.90 -2.72 0.16
C LEU A 15 -4.31 -4.11 -0.09
N ASP A 16 -5.09 -5.01 -0.69
CA ASP A 16 -4.70 -6.36 -1.09
C ASP A 16 -3.79 -6.34 -2.31
N GLU A 17 -4.05 -5.50 -3.31
CA GLU A 17 -3.14 -5.31 -4.44
C GLU A 17 -1.77 -4.74 -3.99
N LEU A 18 -1.79 -3.79 -3.05
CA LEU A 18 -0.56 -3.29 -2.43
C LEU A 18 0.18 -4.36 -1.64
N GLN A 19 -0.54 -5.24 -0.93
CA GLN A 19 0.05 -6.38 -0.23
C GLN A 19 0.72 -7.35 -1.20
N GLU A 20 0.03 -7.71 -2.29
CA GLU A 20 0.55 -8.65 -3.29
C GLU A 20 1.80 -8.09 -3.97
N MET A 21 1.81 -6.80 -4.33
CA MET A 21 3.02 -6.18 -4.87
C MET A 21 4.19 -6.16 -3.89
N LEU A 22 3.94 -5.95 -2.60
CA LEU A 22 5.00 -6.04 -1.58
C LEU A 22 5.54 -7.46 -1.45
N ALA A 23 4.68 -8.48 -1.59
CA ALA A 23 5.11 -9.87 -1.60
C ALA A 23 5.95 -10.19 -2.85
N VAL A 24 5.51 -9.76 -4.04
CA VAL A 24 6.17 -10.04 -5.32
C VAL A 24 7.47 -9.23 -5.47
N SER A 25 7.44 -7.93 -5.22
CA SER A 25 8.58 -7.04 -5.46
C SER A 25 9.57 -6.97 -4.30
N CYS A 26 9.12 -7.14 -3.05
CA CYS A 26 9.97 -7.04 -1.87
C CYS A 26 10.11 -8.37 -1.10
N GLY A 27 9.49 -9.46 -1.57
CA GLY A 27 9.54 -10.77 -0.89
C GLY A 27 8.92 -10.76 0.52
N THR A 28 8.15 -9.73 0.86
CA THR A 28 7.68 -9.50 2.23
C THR A 28 6.17 -9.65 2.30
N ASN A 29 5.70 -10.67 3.01
CA ASN A 29 4.28 -10.82 3.30
C ASN A 29 3.87 -9.93 4.47
N VAL A 30 3.08 -8.90 4.20
CA VAL A 30 2.56 -7.97 5.21
C VAL A 30 1.06 -8.07 5.30
N SER A 31 0.50 -7.84 6.49
CA SER A 31 -0.96 -7.77 6.63
C SER A 31 -1.53 -6.49 5.99
N ARG A 32 -2.76 -6.54 5.48
CA ARG A 32 -3.50 -5.35 5.02
C ARG A 32 -3.54 -4.23 6.06
N THR A 33 -3.64 -4.59 7.34
CA THR A 33 -3.59 -3.66 8.48
C THR A 33 -2.24 -2.96 8.59
N THR A 34 -1.13 -3.66 8.31
CA THR A 34 0.21 -3.06 8.27
C THR A 34 0.35 -2.07 7.12
N VAL A 35 -0.14 -2.44 5.93
CA VAL A 35 -0.17 -1.54 4.76
C VAL A 35 -0.95 -0.27 5.09
N TRP A 36 -2.17 -0.42 5.60
CA TRP A 36 -3.03 0.71 5.98
C TRP A 36 -2.39 1.62 7.04
N ARG A 37 -1.84 1.05 8.11
CA ARG A 37 -1.15 1.84 9.16
C ARG A 37 0.02 2.64 8.60
N THR A 38 0.73 2.08 7.62
CA THR A 38 1.86 2.75 6.97
C THR A 38 1.37 3.93 6.13
N LEU A 39 0.37 3.71 5.28
CA LEU A 39 -0.25 4.74 4.44
C LEU A 39 -0.84 5.89 5.28
N HIS A 40 -1.55 5.56 6.35
CA HIS A 40 -2.14 6.55 7.24
C HIS A 40 -1.07 7.38 7.98
N ARG A 41 0.03 6.75 8.43
CA ARG A 41 1.16 7.47 9.04
C ARG A 41 1.85 8.42 8.07
N THR A 42 1.77 8.15 6.77
CA THR A 42 2.36 9.00 5.72
C THR A 42 1.36 9.99 5.12
N GLY A 43 0.17 10.14 5.71
CA GLY A 43 -0.82 11.16 5.34
C GLY A 43 -1.80 10.75 4.24
N TYR A 44 -1.80 9.48 3.82
CA TYR A 44 -2.77 8.98 2.85
C TYR A 44 -4.08 8.61 3.52
N THR A 45 -5.17 8.85 2.81
CA THR A 45 -6.53 8.51 3.22
C THR A 45 -7.13 7.50 2.25
N MET A 46 -8.11 6.71 2.71
CA MET A 46 -8.88 5.87 1.80
C MET A 46 -9.68 6.76 0.86
N LYS A 47 -9.64 6.43 -0.43
CA LYS A 47 -10.62 6.95 -1.38
C LYS A 47 -12.00 6.51 -0.91
N LYS A 48 -12.91 7.47 -0.73
CA LYS A 48 -14.32 7.15 -0.52
C LYS A 48 -14.92 6.79 -1.87
N VAL A 49 -15.40 5.55 -1.98
CA VAL A 49 -16.28 5.11 -3.08
C VAL A 49 -17.68 5.65 -2.89
#